data_AF-I3EBC2-F1
#
_entry.id   AF-I3EBC2-F1
#
_cell.length_a   1.000
_cell.length_b   1.000
_cell.length_c   1.000
_cell.angle_alpha   90.00
_cell.angle_beta   90.00
_cell.angle_gamma   90.00
#
_symmetry.space_group_name_H-M   'P 1'
#
loop_
_entity.id
_entity.type
_entity.pdbx_description
1 polymer ?
#
loop_
_entity_poly.entity_id
_entity_poly.type
_entity_poly.pdbx_seq_one_letter_code
_entity_poly.pdbx_strand_id
1 'polypeptide(L)'
;MKKAARVIALILALFVVSAPINTTVNASTINQVKWGKMYLKKGMIGKLIILQNTNIYSKGKNGNLIVAARAKKGQEIGVYTFKNNLYGVGGNRYIKKTSAVKYQTPSKQMLSKLRVVTKGLKLNPKKTYVYYDYTDHVKDTWNYTGTDNNRWDLWTVSRENGEKEYYAYKEDQKNMAFGPQNSEIILKIPFPLTVNKKWEYFVYEGDPVEKFTVTSLSKDVKTHAGTFKNVIEIKSSFGYVFYFAEGTGLVLSVDKSGKRLYELYKVY
;
A
#
# COMPACT_ATOMS: atom_id res chain seq x y z
N MET A 1 -25.48 -18.63 24.43
CA MET A 1 -25.08 -18.82 25.85
C MET A 1 -24.52 -20.23 26.03
N LYS A 2 -23.41 -20.35 26.80
CA LYS A 2 -22.60 -21.56 27.11
C LYS A 2 -21.79 -22.04 25.90
N LYS A 3 -20.46 -22.03 25.89
CA LYS A 3 -19.46 -22.54 26.88
C LYS A 3 -18.15 -21.73 26.70
N ALA A 4 -17.23 -21.57 27.64
CA ALA A 4 -17.15 -21.69 29.09
C ALA A 4 -15.80 -21.03 29.44
N ALA A 5 -15.82 -20.10 30.40
CA ALA A 5 -14.65 -19.50 31.01
C ALA A 5 -13.91 -20.50 31.91
N ARG A 6 -12.58 -20.39 32.00
CA ARG A 6 -11.62 -21.02 32.95
C ARG A 6 -10.20 -20.67 32.42
N VAL A 7 -9.20 -20.13 33.13
CA VAL A 7 -8.84 -20.02 34.55
C VAL A 7 -7.93 -18.79 34.79
N ILE A 8 -7.99 -18.29 36.03
CA ILE A 8 -7.33 -17.15 36.70
C ILE A 8 -5.85 -17.44 37.08
N ALA A 9 -4.95 -16.43 37.08
CA ALA A 9 -4.17 -15.98 38.27
C ALA A 9 -2.94 -15.10 37.93
N LEU A 10 -3.01 -13.83 38.39
CA LEU A 10 -2.00 -13.03 39.10
C LEU A 10 -0.51 -13.13 38.72
N ILE A 11 0.11 -11.98 38.41
CA ILE A 11 1.24 -11.43 39.19
C ILE A 11 1.25 -9.89 39.11
N LEU A 12 1.46 -9.29 40.28
CA LEU A 12 1.55 -7.88 40.63
C LEU A 12 2.70 -7.12 39.95
N ALA A 13 2.39 -5.87 39.60
CA ALA A 13 3.19 -4.64 39.75
C ALA A 13 4.73 -4.76 39.79
N LEU A 14 5.37 -4.35 38.71
CA LEU A 14 6.60 -3.57 38.78
C LEU A 14 6.37 -2.20 38.13
N PHE A 15 6.58 -1.15 38.92
CA PHE A 15 6.77 0.22 38.47
C PHE A 15 7.81 0.25 37.33
N VAL A 16 7.35 0.48 36.09
CA VAL A 16 8.22 1.01 35.04
C VAL A 16 7.92 2.50 34.96
N VAL A 17 8.87 3.28 35.45
CA VAL A 17 8.96 4.73 35.28
C VAL A 17 8.71 5.04 33.81
N SER A 18 7.54 5.61 33.50
CA SER A 18 7.24 6.13 32.16
C SER A 18 8.04 7.41 31.95
N ALA A 19 9.29 7.28 31.52
CA ALA A 19 9.97 8.39 30.88
C ALA A 19 9.22 8.70 29.57
N PRO A 20 8.89 9.96 29.27
CA PRO A 20 8.30 10.31 27.99
C PRO A 20 9.33 10.01 26.89
N ILE A 21 9.07 8.96 26.11
CA ILE A 21 9.80 8.70 24.87
C ILE A 21 9.38 9.78 23.88
N ASN A 22 10.06 10.92 23.93
CA ASN A 22 10.07 11.89 22.85
C ASN A 22 10.83 11.28 21.67
N THR A 23 10.18 10.37 20.94
CA THR A 23 10.63 10.04 19.59
C THR A 23 10.19 11.17 18.68
N THR A 24 11.09 12.12 18.49
CA THR A 24 11.08 12.92 17.28
C THR A 24 11.24 11.95 16.11
N VAL A 25 10.13 11.59 15.48
CA VAL A 25 10.14 10.83 14.24
C VAL A 25 10.75 11.77 13.19
N ASN A 26 12.06 11.64 13.01
CA ASN A 26 12.77 12.36 11.97
C ASN A 26 12.15 12.04 10.60
N ALA A 27 11.97 13.11 9.83
CA ALA A 27 11.34 13.12 8.53
C ALA A 27 11.90 12.04 7.58
N SER A 28 10.98 11.29 6.98
CA SER A 28 11.13 10.52 5.75
C SER A 28 12.48 9.82 5.54
N THR A 29 12.59 8.58 6.00
CA THR A 29 13.41 7.60 5.27
C THR A 29 12.84 7.49 3.86
N ILE A 30 13.35 8.30 2.94
CA ILE A 30 13.08 8.15 1.51
C ILE A 30 13.45 6.71 1.20
N ASN A 31 12.49 5.87 0.82
CA ASN A 31 12.77 4.52 0.34
C ASN A 31 13.75 4.64 -0.82
N GLN A 32 15.03 4.36 -0.60
CA GLN A 32 16.05 4.44 -1.62
C GLN A 32 16.15 3.08 -2.30
N VAL A 33 15.80 3.01 -3.59
CA VAL A 33 15.87 1.76 -4.36
C VAL A 33 17.13 1.81 -5.21
N LYS A 34 18.15 1.04 -4.85
CA LYS A 34 19.38 0.92 -5.67
C LYS A 34 19.04 0.39 -7.07
N TRP A 35 19.54 1.06 -8.09
CA TRP A 35 19.30 0.77 -9.50
C TRP A 35 20.59 0.89 -10.33
N GLY A 36 21.38 -0.18 -10.37
CA GLY A 36 22.73 -0.12 -10.92
C GLY A 36 23.63 0.73 -10.02
N LYS A 37 24.21 1.80 -10.57
CA LYS A 37 25.13 2.70 -9.87
C LYS A 37 24.45 3.90 -9.20
N MET A 38 23.14 4.05 -9.39
CA MET A 38 22.36 5.15 -8.83
C MET A 38 21.17 4.64 -8.01
N TYR A 39 20.48 5.54 -7.31
CA TYR A 39 19.21 5.24 -6.65
C TYR A 39 18.05 5.76 -7.50
N LEU A 40 17.01 4.95 -7.65
CA LEU A 40 15.75 5.39 -8.22
C LEU A 40 15.09 6.37 -7.24
N LYS A 41 14.75 7.56 -7.73
CA LYS A 41 14.08 8.61 -6.96
C LYS A 41 12.65 8.78 -7.43
N LYS A 42 11.79 9.29 -6.55
CA LYS A 42 10.42 9.68 -6.91
C LYS A 42 10.45 10.66 -8.10
N GLY A 43 9.60 10.42 -9.10
CA GLY A 43 9.51 11.23 -10.31
C GLY A 43 10.47 10.87 -11.44
N MET A 44 11.43 9.96 -11.21
CA MET A 44 12.22 9.41 -12.32
C MET A 44 11.34 8.50 -13.18
N ILE A 45 11.33 8.74 -14.48
CA ILE A 45 10.69 7.87 -15.48
C ILE A 45 11.67 6.84 -16.04
N GLY A 46 12.98 7.06 -15.86
CA GLY A 46 14.01 6.15 -16.34
C GLY A 46 15.41 6.57 -15.94
N LYS A 47 16.42 5.92 -16.53
CA LYS A 47 17.82 6.35 -16.49
C LYS A 47 18.46 6.22 -17.87
N LEU A 48 19.53 6.98 -18.08
CA LEU A 48 20.45 6.83 -19.19
C LEU A 48 21.72 6.14 -18.71
N ILE A 49 22.18 5.16 -19.48
CA ILE A 49 23.55 4.65 -19.43
C ILE A 49 24.31 5.35 -20.55
N ILE A 50 25.35 6.10 -20.20
CA ILE A 50 26.17 6.84 -21.15
C ILE A 50 27.15 5.88 -21.83
N LEU A 51 26.97 5.61 -23.11
CA LEU A 51 27.80 4.68 -23.89
C LEU A 51 29.04 5.37 -24.48
N GLN A 52 28.91 6.67 -24.76
CA GLN A 52 29.99 7.53 -25.26
C GLN A 52 29.88 8.92 -24.62
N ASN A 53 31.01 9.63 -24.50
CA ASN A 53 31.01 10.97 -23.91
C ASN A 53 30.04 11.89 -24.66
N THR A 54 29.05 12.46 -23.97
CA THR A 54 27.99 13.25 -24.58
C THR A 54 27.79 14.57 -23.87
N ASN A 55 27.34 15.59 -24.59
CA ASN A 55 27.03 16.89 -24.01
C ASN A 55 25.72 16.84 -23.22
N ILE A 56 25.69 17.60 -22.12
CA ILE A 56 24.49 17.96 -21.38
C ILE A 56 24.17 19.40 -21.74
N TYR A 57 22.94 19.64 -22.18
CA TYR A 57 22.47 20.94 -22.63
C TYR A 57 21.59 21.59 -21.57
N SER A 58 21.56 22.92 -21.53
CA SER A 58 20.48 23.71 -20.93
C SER A 58 19.67 24.38 -22.03
N LYS A 59 18.43 24.79 -21.71
CA LYS A 59 17.64 25.65 -22.60
C LYS A 59 17.88 27.12 -22.23
N GLY A 60 18.30 27.91 -23.23
CA GLY A 60 18.38 29.36 -23.13
C GLY A 60 16.99 30.03 -23.25
N LYS A 61 16.94 31.35 -23.14
CA LYS A 61 15.69 32.15 -23.14
C LYS A 61 14.78 31.87 -24.35
N ASN A 62 15.37 31.60 -25.51
CA ASN A 62 14.63 31.38 -26.76
C ASN A 62 14.41 29.88 -27.08
N GLY A 63 14.65 28.98 -26.11
CA GLY A 63 14.53 27.54 -26.30
C GLY A 63 15.74 26.85 -26.94
N ASN A 64 16.74 27.62 -27.38
CA ASN A 64 17.99 27.10 -27.95
C ASN A 64 18.78 26.27 -26.92
N LEU A 65 19.44 25.21 -27.40
CA LEU A 65 20.25 24.32 -26.57
C LEU A 65 21.69 24.83 -26.45
N ILE A 66 22.11 25.11 -25.22
CA ILE A 66 23.48 25.57 -24.90
C ILE A 66 24.20 24.43 -24.19
N VAL A 67 25.43 24.10 -24.60
CA VAL A 67 26.23 23.09 -23.90
C VAL A 67 26.56 23.61 -22.52
N ALA A 68 26.16 22.86 -21.49
CA ALA A 68 26.23 23.30 -20.11
C ALA A 68 27.05 22.35 -19.22
N ALA A 69 27.31 21.13 -19.67
CA ALA A 69 28.23 20.16 -19.06
C ALA A 69 28.51 19.00 -20.03
N ARG A 70 29.33 18.04 -19.63
CA ARG A 70 29.58 16.79 -20.36
C ARG A 70 29.40 15.58 -19.47
N ALA A 71 28.67 14.58 -19.95
CA ALA A 71 28.56 13.26 -19.33
C ALA A 71 29.62 12.33 -19.91
N LYS A 72 30.32 11.60 -19.04
CA LYS A 72 31.36 10.64 -19.39
C LYS A 72 30.76 9.24 -19.62
N LYS A 73 31.38 8.47 -20.52
CA LYS A 73 31.07 7.05 -20.72
C LYS A 73 31.04 6.29 -19.38
N GLY A 74 30.05 5.42 -19.21
CA GLY A 74 29.84 4.59 -18.03
C GLY A 74 29.05 5.25 -16.90
N GLN A 75 28.70 6.54 -17.01
CA GLN A 75 27.81 7.21 -16.07
C GLN A 75 26.36 6.74 -16.23
N GLU A 76 25.64 6.73 -15.11
CA GLU A 76 24.20 6.51 -15.08
C GLU A 76 23.51 7.79 -14.60
N ILE A 77 22.54 8.28 -15.38
CA ILE A 77 21.89 9.58 -15.12
C ILE A 77 20.37 9.39 -15.11
N GLY A 78 19.70 9.83 -14.06
CA GLY A 78 18.24 9.75 -13.96
C GLY A 78 17.53 10.65 -14.98
N VAL A 79 16.42 10.14 -15.52
CA VAL A 79 15.55 10.84 -16.47
C VAL A 79 14.21 11.09 -15.80
N TYR A 80 13.73 12.32 -15.90
CA TYR A 80 12.45 12.76 -15.32
C TYR A 80 11.41 13.07 -16.39
N THR A 81 11.85 13.44 -17.60
CA THR A 81 10.98 13.74 -18.73
C THR A 81 11.63 13.29 -20.03
N PHE A 82 10.82 12.99 -21.04
CA PHE A 82 11.28 12.78 -22.41
C PHE A 82 10.33 13.51 -23.36
N LYS A 83 10.84 14.54 -24.04
CA LYS A 83 10.06 15.35 -25.00
C LYS A 83 10.98 15.88 -26.08
N ASN A 84 10.51 15.92 -27.32
CA ASN A 84 11.25 16.46 -28.47
C ASN A 84 12.67 15.86 -28.60
N ASN A 85 12.80 14.53 -28.45
CA ASN A 85 14.09 13.82 -28.47
C ASN A 85 15.12 14.29 -27.42
N LEU A 86 14.66 14.91 -26.33
CA LEU A 86 15.47 15.33 -25.21
C LEU A 86 15.04 14.59 -23.94
N TYR A 87 16.00 13.92 -23.31
CA TYR A 87 15.86 13.39 -21.96
C TYR A 87 16.13 14.50 -20.96
N GLY A 88 15.13 14.92 -20.20
CA GLY A 88 15.31 15.86 -19.10
C GLY A 88 15.89 15.15 -17.88
N VAL A 89 17.06 15.58 -17.43
CA VAL A 89 17.83 14.94 -16.34
C VAL A 89 17.81 15.73 -15.02
N GLY A 90 16.89 16.70 -14.92
CA GLY A 90 16.70 17.59 -13.76
C GLY A 90 17.35 18.96 -13.93
N GLY A 91 16.90 19.97 -13.16
CA GLY A 91 17.56 21.29 -13.10
C GLY A 91 17.74 22.02 -14.44
N ASN A 92 16.74 21.96 -15.33
CA ASN A 92 16.82 22.50 -16.70
C ASN A 92 17.98 21.93 -17.54
N ARG A 93 18.37 20.67 -17.29
CA ARG A 93 19.41 19.95 -18.05
C ARG A 93 18.80 18.85 -18.92
N TYR A 94 19.38 18.68 -20.10
CA TYR A 94 18.89 17.76 -21.13
C TYR A 94 20.01 17.01 -21.82
N ILE A 95 19.74 15.76 -22.21
CA ILE A 95 20.63 14.97 -23.07
C ILE A 95 19.83 14.57 -24.32
N LYS A 96 20.42 14.75 -25.50
CA LYS A 96 19.79 14.37 -26.77
C LYS A 96 19.68 12.85 -26.87
N LYS A 97 18.59 12.35 -27.45
CA LYS A 97 18.46 10.94 -27.85
C LYS A 97 19.36 10.68 -29.05
N THR A 98 20.42 9.89 -28.83
CA THR A 98 21.38 9.45 -29.85
C THR A 98 21.86 8.04 -29.50
N SER A 99 22.67 7.42 -30.36
CA SER A 99 23.35 6.14 -30.09
C SER A 99 24.39 6.23 -28.95
N ALA A 100 24.78 7.43 -28.52
CA ALA A 100 25.72 7.63 -27.42
C ALA A 100 25.10 7.32 -26.03
N VAL A 101 23.79 7.09 -25.94
CA VAL A 101 23.09 6.82 -24.69
C VAL A 101 22.11 5.66 -24.84
N LYS A 102 22.00 4.84 -23.79
CA LYS A 102 20.98 3.79 -23.67
C LYS A 102 19.98 4.16 -22.60
N TYR A 103 18.71 4.25 -22.96
CA TYR A 103 17.63 4.49 -22.00
C TYR A 103 17.12 3.18 -21.39
N GLN A 104 16.84 3.19 -20.10
CA GLN A 104 16.24 2.09 -19.36
C GLN A 104 15.11 2.61 -18.47
N THR A 105 14.02 1.87 -18.37
CA THR A 105 12.90 2.13 -17.45
C THR A 105 13.07 1.31 -16.18
N PRO A 106 12.65 1.82 -15.00
CA PRO A 106 12.62 1.01 -13.79
C PRO A 106 11.58 -0.10 -13.92
N SER A 107 11.80 -1.23 -13.25
CA SER A 107 10.79 -2.30 -13.21
C SER A 107 9.62 -1.93 -12.29
N LYS A 108 8.45 -2.57 -12.48
CA LYS A 108 7.28 -2.41 -11.59
C LYS A 108 7.65 -2.64 -10.11
N GLN A 109 8.46 -3.66 -9.82
CA GLN A 109 8.92 -3.98 -8.46
C GLN A 109 9.81 -2.88 -7.84
N MET A 110 10.56 -2.16 -8.66
CA MET A 110 11.36 -1.03 -8.17
C MET A 110 10.48 0.17 -7.85
N LEU A 111 9.51 0.46 -8.72
CA LEU A 111 8.52 1.51 -8.49
C LEU A 111 7.66 1.22 -7.26
N SER A 112 7.30 -0.04 -7.02
CA SER A 112 6.49 -0.43 -5.85
C SER A 112 7.20 -0.18 -4.52
N LYS A 113 8.54 -0.31 -4.48
CA LYS A 113 9.34 0.03 -3.30
C LYS A 113 9.34 1.54 -3.00
N LEU A 114 9.07 2.39 -3.99
CA LEU A 114 8.90 3.84 -3.82
C LEU A 114 7.46 4.25 -3.51
N ARG A 115 6.48 3.37 -3.74
CA ARG A 115 5.08 3.67 -3.44
C ARG A 115 4.89 3.77 -1.93
N VAL A 116 4.10 4.76 -1.54
CA VAL A 116 3.67 5.02 -0.17
C VAL A 116 2.16 5.14 -0.23
N VAL A 117 1.44 4.31 0.54
CA VAL A 117 -0.02 4.37 0.65
C VAL A 117 -0.37 4.99 2.01
N THR A 118 -1.21 6.01 2.00
CA THR A 118 -1.55 6.78 3.22
C THR A 118 -3.03 6.79 3.57
N LYS A 119 -3.88 6.21 2.71
CA LYS A 119 -5.35 6.10 2.85
C LYS A 119 -5.92 5.19 1.77
N GLY A 120 -7.24 5.03 1.74
CA GLY A 120 -8.00 4.37 0.68
C GLY A 120 -8.20 2.86 0.90
N LEU A 121 -7.97 2.34 2.11
CA LEU A 121 -8.15 0.92 2.42
C LEU A 121 -9.53 0.57 2.97
N LYS A 122 -10.37 1.55 3.31
CA LYS A 122 -11.79 1.32 3.63
C LYS A 122 -12.66 1.24 2.36
N LEU A 123 -13.86 0.67 2.51
CA LEU A 123 -14.89 0.68 1.48
C LEU A 123 -15.32 2.12 1.15
N ASN A 124 -15.77 2.36 -0.09
CA ASN A 124 -16.33 3.62 -0.53
C ASN A 124 -17.84 3.67 -0.23
N PRO A 125 -18.31 4.58 0.65
CA PRO A 125 -19.73 4.69 1.04
C PRO A 125 -20.72 4.89 -0.10
N LYS A 126 -20.26 5.29 -1.28
CA LYS A 126 -21.10 5.52 -2.47
C LYS A 126 -21.34 4.25 -3.29
N LYS A 127 -20.82 3.10 -2.86
CA LYS A 127 -20.88 1.85 -3.60
C LYS A 127 -21.49 0.75 -2.76
N THR A 128 -22.07 -0.22 -3.45
CA THR A 128 -22.51 -1.48 -2.84
C THR A 128 -21.54 -2.59 -3.24
N TYR A 129 -21.13 -3.40 -2.27
CA TYR A 129 -20.14 -4.46 -2.49
C TYR A 129 -20.80 -5.81 -2.27
N VAL A 130 -20.57 -6.75 -3.19
CA VAL A 130 -20.96 -8.15 -3.00
C VAL A 130 -19.70 -8.96 -2.88
N TYR A 131 -19.55 -9.66 -1.77
CA TYR A 131 -18.48 -10.61 -1.56
C TYR A 131 -19.01 -12.04 -1.66
N TYR A 132 -18.14 -12.97 -2.04
CA TYR A 132 -18.39 -14.40 -1.92
C TYR A 132 -17.53 -14.96 -0.80
N ASP A 133 -18.18 -15.58 0.19
CA ASP A 133 -17.53 -16.30 1.27
C ASP A 133 -17.34 -17.76 0.84
N TYR A 134 -16.08 -18.17 0.71
CA TYR A 134 -15.71 -19.53 0.31
C TYR A 134 -15.79 -20.54 1.46
N THR A 135 -15.93 -20.07 2.70
CA THR A 135 -16.08 -20.90 3.90
C THR A 135 -17.52 -21.38 4.01
N ASP A 136 -18.46 -20.45 3.88
CA ASP A 136 -19.90 -20.70 4.03
C ASP A 136 -20.61 -20.92 2.69
N HIS A 137 -19.93 -20.67 1.57
CA HIS A 137 -20.48 -20.76 0.21
C HIS A 137 -21.70 -19.85 -0.03
N VAL A 138 -21.68 -18.64 0.54
CA VAL A 138 -22.75 -17.64 0.43
C VAL A 138 -22.23 -16.31 -0.11
N LYS A 139 -23.15 -15.49 -0.63
CA LYS A 139 -22.86 -14.08 -0.94
C LYS A 139 -23.24 -13.15 0.21
N ASP A 140 -22.38 -12.18 0.44
CA ASP A 140 -22.56 -11.10 1.40
C ASP A 140 -22.74 -9.78 0.66
N THR A 141 -23.86 -9.10 0.85
CA THR A 141 -24.10 -7.76 0.27
C THR A 141 -23.89 -6.69 1.33
N TRP A 142 -22.84 -5.91 1.15
CA TRP A 142 -22.44 -4.81 2.02
C TRP A 142 -23.04 -3.49 1.53
N ASN A 143 -23.90 -2.91 2.35
CA ASN A 143 -24.54 -1.63 2.10
C ASN A 143 -24.10 -0.62 3.16
N TYR A 144 -23.68 0.56 2.72
CA TYR A 144 -23.41 1.67 3.61
C TYR A 144 -24.73 2.19 4.18
N THR A 145 -24.76 2.45 5.49
CA THR A 145 -25.97 2.84 6.23
C THR A 145 -25.86 4.19 6.91
N GLY A 146 -24.66 4.78 6.96
CA GLY A 146 -24.44 6.08 7.55
C GLY A 146 -23.06 6.19 8.20
N THR A 147 -22.79 7.33 8.80
CA THR A 147 -21.58 7.55 9.59
C THR A 147 -21.99 8.00 10.99
N ASP A 148 -21.37 7.40 12.02
CA ASP A 148 -21.67 7.76 13.40
C ASP A 148 -20.99 9.07 13.83
N ASN A 149 -21.29 9.54 15.05
CA ASN A 149 -20.69 10.75 15.62
C ASN A 149 -19.17 10.66 15.80
N ASN A 150 -18.63 9.45 15.87
CA ASN A 150 -17.21 9.17 16.00
C ASN A 150 -16.51 9.00 14.63
N ARG A 151 -17.22 9.27 13.53
CA ARG A 151 -16.78 9.17 12.14
C ARG A 151 -16.43 7.75 11.69
N TRP A 152 -17.15 6.75 12.20
CA TRP A 152 -17.17 5.40 11.67
C TRP A 152 -18.21 5.27 10.57
N ASP A 153 -17.82 4.77 9.41
CA ASP A 153 -18.74 4.38 8.35
C ASP A 153 -19.38 3.05 8.73
N LEU A 154 -20.71 3.04 8.82
CA LEU A 154 -21.51 1.90 9.25
C LEU A 154 -22.01 1.12 8.04
N TRP A 155 -21.86 -0.19 8.10
CA TRP A 155 -22.22 -1.11 7.02
C TRP A 155 -23.12 -2.22 7.54
N THR A 156 -24.19 -2.51 6.80
CA THR A 156 -25.00 -3.71 6.98
C THR A 156 -24.63 -4.72 5.92
N VAL A 157 -24.37 -5.94 6.37
CA VAL A 157 -24.05 -7.10 5.53
C VAL A 157 -25.26 -8.00 5.52
N SER A 158 -25.91 -8.10 4.37
CA SER A 158 -27.02 -9.03 4.16
C SER A 158 -26.48 -10.29 3.50
N ARG A 159 -26.48 -11.41 4.22
CA ARG A 159 -26.02 -12.71 3.73
C ARG A 159 -27.15 -13.38 2.94
N GLU A 160 -26.78 -14.18 1.94
CA GLU A 160 -27.73 -14.88 1.05
C GLU A 160 -28.67 -15.86 1.81
N ASN A 161 -28.24 -16.35 2.98
CA ASN A 161 -29.03 -17.19 3.87
C ASN A 161 -30.08 -16.41 4.71
N GLY A 162 -30.15 -15.08 4.57
CA GLY A 162 -31.07 -14.19 5.27
C GLY A 162 -30.51 -13.56 6.56
N GLU A 163 -29.32 -13.96 7.01
CA GLU A 163 -28.66 -13.36 8.18
C GLU A 163 -28.18 -11.93 7.90
N LYS A 164 -28.11 -11.13 8.95
CA LYS A 164 -27.59 -9.76 8.90
C LYS A 164 -26.49 -9.56 9.93
N GLU A 165 -25.40 -8.95 9.48
CA GLU A 165 -24.29 -8.54 10.31
C GLU A 165 -24.02 -7.05 10.15
N TYR A 166 -23.34 -6.46 11.13
CA TYR A 166 -23.14 -5.02 11.24
C TYR A 166 -21.68 -4.73 11.50
N TYR A 167 -21.03 -4.08 10.55
CA TYR A 167 -19.61 -3.72 10.63
C TYR A 167 -19.40 -2.22 10.49
N ALA A 168 -18.22 -1.77 10.90
CA ALA A 168 -17.80 -0.39 10.82
C ALA A 168 -16.38 -0.27 10.27
N TYR A 169 -16.14 0.76 9.47
CA TYR A 169 -14.81 1.18 9.03
C TYR A 169 -14.50 2.59 9.52
N LYS A 170 -13.25 2.83 9.91
CA LYS A 170 -12.73 4.17 10.14
C LYS A 170 -11.37 4.31 9.51
N GLU A 171 -11.14 5.44 8.86
CA GLU A 171 -9.86 5.71 8.20
C GLU A 171 -9.44 7.16 8.43
N ASP A 172 -8.21 7.35 8.87
CA ASP A 172 -7.55 8.64 9.01
C ASP A 172 -6.09 8.58 8.51
N GLN A 173 -5.33 9.64 8.74
CA GLN A 173 -3.92 9.71 8.31
C GLN A 173 -3.00 8.73 9.05
N LYS A 174 -3.42 8.19 10.20
CA LYS A 174 -2.64 7.29 11.04
C LYS A 174 -2.94 5.82 10.75
N ASN A 175 -4.19 5.47 10.45
CA ASN A 175 -4.61 4.08 10.27
C ASN A 175 -5.97 3.92 9.58
N MET A 176 -6.21 2.70 9.09
CA MET A 176 -7.54 2.17 8.81
C MET A 176 -7.89 1.14 9.89
N ALA A 177 -9.09 1.22 10.45
CA ALA A 177 -9.63 0.31 11.44
C ALA A 177 -10.95 -0.30 10.95
N PHE A 178 -11.18 -1.56 11.32
CA PHE A 178 -12.36 -2.34 10.95
C PHE A 178 -12.77 -3.27 12.09
N GLY A 179 -14.07 -3.43 12.30
CA GLY A 179 -14.65 -4.31 13.31
C GLY A 179 -16.18 -4.29 13.31
N PRO A 180 -16.82 -5.13 14.14
CA PRO A 180 -18.27 -5.06 14.34
C PRO A 180 -18.70 -3.69 14.88
N GLN A 181 -19.91 -3.25 14.53
CA GLN A 181 -20.45 -1.99 15.06
C GLN A 181 -20.55 -2.05 16.59
N ASN A 182 -20.12 -0.99 17.27
CA ASN A 182 -20.15 -0.86 18.73
C ASN A 182 -19.39 -1.95 19.50
N SER A 183 -18.43 -2.63 18.85
CA SER A 183 -17.59 -3.68 19.43
C SER A 183 -16.11 -3.37 19.21
N GLU A 184 -15.27 -4.39 19.42
CA GLU A 184 -13.84 -4.34 19.29
C GLU A 184 -13.38 -4.15 17.85
N ILE A 185 -12.24 -3.48 17.70
CA ILE A 185 -11.56 -3.41 16.42
C ILE A 185 -10.92 -4.78 16.18
N ILE A 186 -11.23 -5.44 15.09
CA ILE A 186 -10.65 -6.76 14.75
C ILE A 186 -9.49 -6.64 13.77
N LEU A 187 -9.37 -5.48 13.09
CA LEU A 187 -8.25 -5.19 12.21
C LEU A 187 -7.87 -3.72 12.27
N LYS A 188 -6.58 -3.46 12.45
CA LYS A 188 -5.99 -2.12 12.36
C LYS A 188 -4.76 -2.13 11.45
N ILE A 189 -4.81 -1.35 10.38
CA ILE A 189 -3.72 -1.20 9.41
C ILE A 189 -3.10 0.20 9.57
N PRO A 190 -1.84 0.31 10.03
CA PRO A 190 -1.20 1.60 10.23
C PRO A 190 -0.75 2.23 8.91
N PHE A 191 -0.85 3.55 8.81
CA PHE A 191 -0.27 4.35 7.74
C PHE A 191 1.01 5.08 8.19
N PRO A 192 1.91 5.44 7.26
CA PRO A 192 1.92 5.04 5.85
C PRO A 192 2.32 3.57 5.66
N LEU A 193 1.82 2.94 4.58
CA LEU A 193 2.30 1.64 4.12
C LEU A 193 3.41 1.79 3.07
N THR A 194 4.50 1.08 3.31
CA THR A 194 5.62 0.86 2.41
C THR A 194 5.88 -0.64 2.29
N VAL A 195 6.53 -1.09 1.21
CA VAL A 195 6.96 -2.49 1.12
C VAL A 195 7.88 -2.82 2.31
N ASN A 196 7.67 -3.98 2.92
CA ASN A 196 8.29 -4.46 4.16
C ASN A 196 7.88 -3.73 5.44
N LYS A 197 6.89 -2.82 5.41
CA LYS A 197 6.28 -2.30 6.65
C LYS A 197 5.71 -3.49 7.43
N LYS A 198 6.07 -3.55 8.72
CA LYS A 198 5.59 -4.55 9.67
C LYS A 198 4.87 -3.89 10.83
N TRP A 199 3.91 -4.59 11.38
CA TRP A 199 3.24 -4.25 12.63
C TRP A 199 2.69 -5.53 13.26
N GLU A 200 2.30 -5.41 14.52
CA GLU A 200 1.70 -6.47 15.30
C GLU A 200 0.31 -6.02 15.73
N TYR A 201 -0.62 -6.96 15.85
CA TYR A 201 -1.98 -6.71 16.31
C TYR A 201 -2.53 -7.92 17.07
N PHE A 202 -3.35 -7.64 18.08
CA PHE A 202 -4.13 -8.63 18.83
C PHE A 202 -5.44 -7.94 19.22
N VAL A 203 -6.51 -8.72 19.38
CA VAL A 203 -7.84 -8.16 19.68
C VAL A 203 -8.01 -8.00 21.20
N TYR A 204 -7.73 -9.06 21.96
CA TYR A 204 -7.82 -9.06 23.42
C TYR A 204 -6.46 -9.29 24.08
N GLU A 205 -6.31 -8.75 25.29
CA GLU A 205 -5.12 -9.02 26.10
C GLU A 205 -5.02 -10.53 26.38
N GLY A 206 -3.86 -11.11 26.03
CA GLY A 206 -3.61 -12.55 26.11
C GLY A 206 -3.84 -13.31 24.79
N ASP A 207 -4.44 -12.70 23.76
CA ASP A 207 -4.55 -13.32 22.44
C ASP A 207 -3.16 -13.51 21.80
N PRO A 208 -2.98 -14.55 20.96
CA PRO A 208 -1.81 -14.68 20.13
C PRO A 208 -1.59 -13.42 19.27
N VAL A 209 -0.39 -12.83 19.40
CA VAL A 209 -0.02 -11.64 18.63
C VAL A 209 0.18 -12.01 17.16
N GLU A 210 -0.65 -11.44 16.29
CA GLU A 210 -0.55 -11.61 14.85
C GLU A 210 0.39 -10.55 14.26
N LYS A 211 1.38 -11.00 13.48
CA LYS A 211 2.37 -10.13 12.84
C LYS A 211 2.00 -9.95 11.37
N PHE A 212 1.93 -8.71 10.94
CA PHE A 212 1.60 -8.36 9.57
C PHE A 212 2.81 -7.81 8.83
N THR A 213 2.91 -8.09 7.54
CA THR A 213 3.94 -7.54 6.66
C THR A 213 3.34 -7.15 5.32
N VAL A 214 3.57 -5.90 4.89
CA VAL A 214 3.31 -5.49 3.50
C VAL A 214 4.36 -6.12 2.59
N THR A 215 3.95 -7.05 1.76
CA THR A 215 4.86 -7.77 0.84
C THR A 215 4.83 -7.21 -0.57
N SER A 216 3.74 -6.52 -0.95
CA SER A 216 3.68 -5.81 -2.23
C SER A 216 2.75 -4.59 -2.15
N LEU A 217 3.07 -3.59 -2.98
CA LEU A 217 2.24 -2.43 -3.28
C LEU A 217 2.05 -2.29 -4.81
N SER A 218 2.04 -3.39 -5.56
CA SER A 218 1.94 -3.31 -7.03
C SER A 218 1.37 -4.56 -7.69
N LYS A 219 0.71 -5.43 -6.93
CA LYS A 219 0.16 -6.65 -7.52
C LYS A 219 -1.03 -6.33 -8.40
N ASP A 220 -1.17 -7.10 -9.47
CA ASP A 220 -2.40 -7.17 -10.24
C ASP A 220 -3.17 -8.38 -9.70
N VAL A 221 -4.38 -8.17 -9.19
CA VAL A 221 -5.23 -9.23 -8.60
C VAL A 221 -6.54 -9.31 -9.37
N LYS A 222 -6.90 -10.53 -9.78
CA LYS A 222 -8.14 -10.82 -10.50
C LYS A 222 -9.16 -11.47 -9.57
N THR A 223 -10.34 -10.88 -9.55
CA THR A 223 -11.55 -11.40 -8.90
C THR A 223 -12.70 -11.47 -9.91
N HIS A 224 -13.85 -11.97 -9.48
CA HIS A 224 -15.09 -11.92 -10.28
C HIS A 224 -15.54 -10.48 -10.56
N ALA A 225 -15.26 -9.53 -9.66
CA ALA A 225 -15.56 -8.11 -9.87
C ALA A 225 -14.63 -7.44 -10.89
N GLY A 226 -13.57 -8.11 -11.36
CA GLY A 226 -12.65 -7.62 -12.38
C GLY A 226 -11.18 -7.75 -12.00
N THR A 227 -10.33 -6.96 -12.66
CA THR A 227 -8.88 -6.93 -12.38
C THR A 227 -8.50 -5.63 -11.70
N PHE A 228 -7.94 -5.74 -10.50
CA PHE A 228 -7.44 -4.63 -9.70
C PHE A 228 -5.93 -4.50 -9.90
N LYS A 229 -5.47 -3.30 -10.25
CA LYS A 229 -4.04 -2.98 -10.39
C LYS A 229 -3.54 -2.28 -9.14
N ASN A 230 -2.23 -2.34 -8.92
CA ASN A 230 -1.58 -1.70 -7.78
C ASN A 230 -2.17 -2.14 -6.42
N VAL A 231 -2.50 -3.41 -6.30
CA VAL A 231 -3.05 -3.99 -5.07
C VAL A 231 -1.96 -4.11 -4.00
N ILE A 232 -2.33 -3.74 -2.78
CA ILE A 232 -1.54 -3.92 -1.57
C ILE A 232 -1.71 -5.37 -1.09
N GLU A 233 -0.61 -6.09 -0.95
CA GLU A 233 -0.58 -7.44 -0.38
C GLU A 233 -0.02 -7.40 1.04
N ILE A 234 -0.82 -7.84 2.01
CA ILE A 234 -0.46 -7.92 3.42
C ILE A 234 -0.50 -9.39 3.82
N LYS A 235 0.61 -9.91 4.35
CA LYS A 235 0.69 -11.26 4.89
C LYS A 235 0.64 -11.22 6.41
N SER A 236 -0.08 -12.17 6.97
CA SER A 236 -0.14 -12.46 8.41
C SER A 236 0.82 -13.59 8.78
N SER A 237 1.32 -13.59 10.02
CA SER A 237 2.08 -14.69 10.62
C SER A 237 1.26 -15.97 10.81
N PHE A 238 -0.08 -15.88 10.81
CA PHE A 238 -0.98 -17.04 10.83
C PHE A 238 -1.19 -17.66 9.44
N GLY A 239 -0.57 -17.08 8.41
CA GLY A 239 -0.56 -17.63 7.05
C GLY A 239 -1.63 -17.05 6.13
N TYR A 240 -2.49 -16.16 6.62
CA TYR A 240 -3.44 -15.44 5.77
C TYR A 240 -2.75 -14.40 4.89
N VAL A 241 -3.32 -14.16 3.72
CA VAL A 241 -2.91 -13.07 2.83
C VAL A 241 -4.12 -12.24 2.45
N PHE A 242 -4.01 -10.93 2.64
CA PHE A 242 -5.06 -9.96 2.35
C PHE A 242 -4.62 -9.04 1.20
N TYR A 243 -5.54 -8.82 0.28
CA TYR A 243 -5.34 -8.01 -0.91
C TYR A 243 -6.27 -6.79 -0.85
N PHE A 244 -5.70 -5.59 -0.74
CA PHE A 244 -6.46 -4.34 -0.68
C PHE A 244 -6.22 -3.49 -1.93
N ALA A 245 -7.29 -2.90 -2.48
CA ALA A 245 -7.22 -1.93 -3.56
C ALA A 245 -7.66 -0.54 -3.07
N GLU A 246 -6.87 0.50 -3.37
CA GLU A 246 -7.18 1.87 -2.96
C GLU A 246 -8.56 2.31 -3.49
N GLY A 247 -9.38 2.88 -2.62
CA GLY A 247 -10.75 3.32 -2.93
C GLY A 247 -11.78 2.20 -3.08
N THR A 248 -11.37 0.95 -2.88
CA THR A 248 -12.25 -0.24 -2.95
C THR A 248 -12.23 -1.03 -1.65
N GLY A 249 -11.10 -1.07 -0.94
CA GLY A 249 -10.92 -1.86 0.28
C GLY A 249 -10.42 -3.27 0.00
N LEU A 250 -10.80 -4.24 0.85
CA LEU A 250 -10.41 -5.65 0.68
C LEU A 250 -11.03 -6.19 -0.62
N VAL A 251 -10.22 -6.77 -1.50
CA VAL A 251 -10.69 -7.39 -2.75
C VAL A 251 -10.58 -8.91 -2.73
N LEU A 252 -9.64 -9.46 -1.96
CA LEU A 252 -9.44 -10.89 -1.82
C LEU A 252 -8.71 -11.20 -0.50
N SER A 253 -9.09 -12.29 0.15
CA SER A 253 -8.29 -12.95 1.18
C SER A 253 -8.10 -14.43 0.83
N VAL A 254 -6.93 -14.97 1.18
CA VAL A 254 -6.60 -16.37 0.99
C VAL A 254 -5.94 -16.95 2.25
N ASP A 255 -6.04 -18.26 2.42
CA ASP A 255 -5.35 -18.99 3.49
C ASP A 255 -3.88 -19.29 3.16
N LYS A 256 -3.21 -20.01 4.07
CA LYS A 256 -1.80 -20.42 3.93
C LYS A 256 -1.50 -21.27 2.70
N SER A 257 -2.51 -21.96 2.16
CA SER A 257 -2.40 -22.78 0.94
C SER A 257 -2.70 -21.99 -0.33
N GLY A 258 -3.17 -20.75 -0.20
CA GLY A 258 -3.63 -19.92 -1.31
C GLY A 258 -5.09 -20.18 -1.69
N LYS A 259 -5.84 -20.96 -0.90
CA LYS A 259 -7.28 -21.15 -1.11
C LYS A 259 -8.00 -19.84 -0.79
N ARG A 260 -8.93 -19.44 -1.66
CA ARG A 260 -9.77 -18.25 -1.47
C ARG A 260 -10.65 -18.43 -0.23
N LEU A 261 -10.73 -17.39 0.58
CA LEU A 261 -11.58 -17.32 1.78
C LEU A 261 -12.70 -16.31 1.58
N TYR A 262 -12.35 -15.10 1.16
CA TYR A 262 -13.30 -14.02 0.92
C TYR A 262 -12.90 -13.26 -0.33
N GLU A 263 -13.83 -13.04 -1.25
CA GLU A 263 -13.53 -12.40 -2.53
C GLU A 263 -14.57 -11.36 -2.92
N LEU A 264 -14.12 -10.20 -3.37
CA LEU A 264 -15.00 -9.21 -3.97
C LEU A 264 -15.55 -9.72 -5.30
N TYR A 265 -16.84 -9.99 -5.31
CA TYR A 265 -17.56 -10.65 -6.38
C TYR A 265 -18.21 -9.65 -7.36
N LYS A 266 -18.83 -8.59 -6.84
CA LYS A 266 -19.39 -7.48 -7.64
C LYS A 266 -19.28 -6.15 -6.90
N VAL A 267 -19.31 -5.06 -7.65
CA VAL A 267 -19.42 -3.69 -7.14
C VAL A 267 -20.44 -2.96 -8.00
N TYR A 268 -21.39 -2.28 -7.35
CA TYR A 268 -22.37 -1.39 -7.98
C TYR A 268 -22.04 0.07 -7.67
#